data_AF-A0A382K709-F1
#
_entry.id   AF-A0A382K709-F1
#
_cell.length_a   1.000
_cell.length_b   1.000
_cell.length_c   1.000
_cell.angle_alpha   90.00
_cell.angle_beta   90.00
_cell.angle_gamma   90.00
#
_symmetry.space_group_name_H-M   'P 1'
#
loop_
_entity.id
_entity.type
_entity.pdbx_description
1 polymer ?
#
loop_
_entity_poly.entity_id
_entity_poly.type
_entity_poly.pdbx_seq_one_letter_code
_entity_poly.pdbx_strand_id
1 'polypeptide(L)'
;TPNVWQSIAADCEIEFCLASTDPNGSSTNGITRTQTTINSFSMQGDSVKFNSGGGKDAWPNNNYLNIWVCSLNSQILGYATPPFGSIGSNDGVVIDYSNFGTFGTVQSPFNKGRTTTHEVGHWLNLEHLWGSGIVSCGNDNVNDTPKQEEENYGCPAFPHNENSCSTTNTNGDMFMNYMDYTNDACMNFFTNGQKTRMIAAINQYRSLLLNHNLCNGSTNTIEIEDSNKRLLRIVDVLGRRVYKIRKKIPMFYIYNDGTVEKRMVLE
;
A
#
# COMPACT_ATOMS: atom_id res chain seq x y z
N THR A 1 17.61 10.19 4.25
CA THR A 1 17.10 11.31 5.07
C THR A 1 18.25 12.08 5.71
N PRO A 2 18.38 13.39 5.45
CA PRO A 2 19.34 14.26 6.14
C PRO A 2 19.18 14.24 7.67
N ASN A 3 20.29 14.38 8.40
CA ASN A 3 20.30 14.27 9.88
C ASN A 3 19.32 15.23 10.56
N VAL A 4 19.13 16.44 10.01
CA VAL A 4 18.25 17.47 10.58
C VAL A 4 16.78 17.06 10.64
N TRP A 5 16.35 16.12 9.78
CA TRP A 5 14.96 15.65 9.71
C TRP A 5 14.77 14.21 10.21
N GLN A 6 15.83 13.56 10.71
CA GLN A 6 15.71 12.18 11.24
C GLN A 6 14.74 12.08 12.41
N SER A 7 14.69 13.09 13.28
CA SER A 7 13.81 13.10 14.46
C SER A 7 12.32 13.26 14.13
N ILE A 8 12.00 13.77 12.94
CA ILE A 8 10.62 13.97 12.48
C ILE A 8 10.18 12.94 11.43
N ALA A 9 11.08 12.06 10.98
CA ALA A 9 10.73 10.97 10.07
C ALA A 9 9.86 9.94 10.78
N ALA A 10 8.73 9.59 10.16
CA ALA A 10 7.71 8.77 10.79
C ALA A 10 7.69 7.33 10.26
N ASP A 11 7.58 6.39 11.18
CA ASP A 11 6.86 5.15 10.92
C ASP A 11 5.35 5.44 11.02
N CYS A 12 4.64 5.33 9.90
CA CYS A 12 3.23 5.67 9.84
C CYS A 12 2.31 4.63 10.49
N GLU A 13 2.80 3.41 10.74
CA GLU A 13 2.03 2.31 11.35
C GLU A 13 0.73 1.98 10.57
N ILE A 14 0.79 2.08 9.24
CA ILE A 14 -0.30 1.71 8.32
C ILE A 14 0.21 0.55 7.44
N GLU A 15 -0.48 -0.59 7.53
CA GLU A 15 -0.18 -1.78 6.74
C GLU A 15 -1.19 -1.97 5.61
N PHE A 16 -0.71 -2.52 4.50
CA PHE A 16 -1.52 -2.85 3.33
C PHE A 16 -1.40 -4.33 3.03
N CYS A 17 -2.51 -4.95 2.65
CA CYS A 17 -2.58 -6.35 2.32
C CYS A 17 -3.56 -6.55 1.15
N LEU A 18 -3.23 -7.45 0.21
CA LEU A 18 -4.19 -7.85 -0.82
C LEU A 18 -5.35 -8.58 -0.16
N ALA A 19 -6.57 -8.27 -0.58
CA ALA A 19 -7.75 -8.96 -0.06
C ALA A 19 -7.71 -10.45 -0.46
N SER A 20 -8.02 -11.32 0.48
CA SER A 20 -8.28 -12.75 0.29
C SER A 20 -9.77 -13.07 0.08
N THR A 21 -10.65 -12.10 0.36
CA THR A 21 -12.11 -12.22 0.22
C THR A 21 -12.64 -11.05 -0.60
N ASP A 22 -13.50 -11.33 -1.58
CA ASP A 22 -14.13 -10.33 -2.44
C ASP A 22 -15.43 -9.77 -1.82
N PRO A 23 -16.08 -8.76 -2.44
CA PRO A 23 -17.32 -8.18 -1.90
C PRO A 23 -18.50 -9.15 -1.77
N ASN A 24 -18.48 -10.27 -2.49
CA ASN A 24 -19.51 -11.31 -2.43
C ASN A 24 -19.17 -12.41 -1.41
N GLY A 25 -18.07 -12.28 -0.67
CA GLY A 25 -17.60 -13.28 0.29
C GLY A 25 -16.82 -14.45 -0.33
N SER A 26 -16.51 -14.38 -1.63
CA SER A 26 -15.75 -15.43 -2.31
C SER A 26 -14.24 -15.23 -2.14
N SER A 27 -13.47 -16.32 -2.23
CA SER A 27 -12.01 -16.22 -2.19
C SER A 27 -11.47 -15.49 -3.42
N THR A 28 -10.48 -14.62 -3.20
CA THR A 28 -9.79 -13.85 -4.24
C THR A 28 -8.31 -13.70 -3.88
N ASN A 29 -7.50 -13.30 -4.86
CA ASN A 29 -6.12 -12.88 -4.63
C ASN A 29 -5.98 -11.35 -4.55
N GLY A 30 -7.10 -10.62 -4.50
CA GLY A 30 -7.14 -9.16 -4.41
C GLY A 30 -6.86 -8.45 -5.72
N ILE A 31 -6.78 -9.18 -6.84
CA ILE A 31 -6.44 -8.63 -8.16
C ILE A 31 -7.53 -8.99 -9.15
N THR A 32 -8.13 -7.97 -9.77
CA THR A 32 -9.02 -8.14 -10.93
C THR A 32 -8.29 -7.73 -12.21
N ARG A 33 -8.66 -8.32 -13.34
CA ARG A 33 -8.11 -7.99 -14.66
C ARG A 33 -9.26 -7.79 -15.64
N THR A 34 -9.32 -6.62 -16.26
CA THR A 34 -10.38 -6.26 -17.20
C THR A 34 -9.76 -5.89 -18.53
N GLN A 35 -10.12 -6.62 -19.59
CA GLN A 35 -9.73 -6.24 -20.95
C GLN A 35 -10.55 -5.03 -21.40
N THR A 36 -9.90 -4.08 -22.07
CA THR A 36 -10.55 -2.87 -22.56
C THR A 36 -10.07 -2.51 -23.97
N THR A 37 -10.89 -1.76 -24.70
CA THR A 37 -10.55 -1.14 -25.99
C THR A 37 -10.09 0.31 -25.83
N ILE A 38 -10.11 0.85 -24.61
CA ILE A 38 -9.65 2.20 -24.31
C ILE A 38 -8.13 2.22 -24.28
N ASN A 39 -7.52 2.99 -25.17
CA ASN A 39 -6.06 3.08 -25.28
C ASN A 39 -5.41 3.80 -24.09
N SER A 40 -6.06 4.84 -23.58
CA SER A 40 -5.58 5.63 -22.44
C SER A 40 -6.76 6.22 -21.68
N PHE A 41 -6.70 6.16 -20.35
CA PHE A 41 -7.64 6.81 -19.45
C PHE A 41 -7.16 8.21 -19.07
N SER A 42 -8.08 9.02 -18.53
CA SER A 42 -7.80 10.37 -18.05
C SER A 42 -8.36 10.52 -16.65
N MET A 43 -7.68 11.32 -15.82
CA MET A 43 -8.23 11.79 -14.54
C MET A 43 -9.54 12.56 -14.77
N GLN A 44 -9.66 13.26 -15.91
CA GLN A 44 -10.90 13.91 -16.29
C GLN A 44 -11.97 12.87 -16.65
N GLY A 45 -13.03 12.79 -15.84
CA GLY A 45 -14.16 11.90 -16.07
C GLY A 45 -14.04 10.51 -15.44
N ASP A 46 -12.87 10.14 -14.91
CA ASP A 46 -12.67 8.98 -14.03
C ASP A 46 -13.15 7.63 -14.60
N SER A 47 -13.18 7.48 -15.93
CA SER A 47 -13.83 6.35 -16.61
C SER A 47 -13.20 4.98 -16.31
N VAL A 48 -11.94 4.94 -15.87
CA VAL A 48 -11.27 3.70 -15.42
C VAL A 48 -11.96 3.08 -14.21
N LYS A 49 -12.65 3.89 -13.40
CA LYS A 49 -13.33 3.46 -12.18
C LYS A 49 -14.74 2.93 -12.43
N PHE A 50 -15.15 2.82 -13.70
CA PHE A 50 -16.49 2.40 -14.10
C PHE A 50 -16.47 1.39 -15.24
N ASN A 51 -17.22 0.29 -15.10
CA ASN A 51 -17.41 -0.70 -16.16
C ASN A 51 -18.00 -0.06 -17.43
N SER A 52 -18.92 0.88 -17.29
CA SER A 52 -19.54 1.63 -18.39
C SER A 52 -18.54 2.49 -19.18
N GLY A 53 -17.43 2.87 -18.53
CA GLY A 53 -16.33 3.63 -19.14
C GLY A 53 -15.24 2.77 -19.76
N GLY A 54 -15.44 1.44 -19.83
CA GLY A 54 -14.41 0.49 -20.25
C GLY A 54 -13.36 0.19 -19.17
N GLY A 55 -13.59 0.65 -17.94
CA GLY A 55 -12.78 0.39 -16.76
C GLY A 55 -13.35 -0.73 -15.90
N LYS A 56 -13.24 -0.58 -14.58
CA LYS A 56 -13.75 -1.55 -13.60
C LYS A 56 -14.37 -0.83 -12.40
N ASP A 57 -15.61 -1.16 -12.08
CA ASP A 57 -16.27 -0.65 -10.87
C ASP A 57 -15.48 -1.00 -9.60
N ALA A 58 -15.43 -0.06 -8.65
CA ALA A 58 -14.81 -0.24 -7.35
C ALA A 58 -15.45 -1.37 -6.54
N TRP A 59 -14.63 -2.06 -5.75
CA TRP A 59 -15.13 -2.76 -4.57
C TRP A 59 -15.57 -1.74 -3.49
N PRO A 60 -16.40 -2.14 -2.50
CA PRO A 60 -16.90 -1.20 -1.49
C PRO A 60 -15.79 -0.43 -0.76
N ASN A 61 -15.70 0.88 -0.98
CA ASN A 61 -14.61 1.73 -0.48
C ASN A 61 -14.51 1.85 1.04
N ASN A 62 -15.56 1.42 1.76
CA ASN A 62 -15.52 1.30 3.22
C ASN A 62 -14.67 0.12 3.71
N ASN A 63 -14.37 -0.84 2.83
CA ASN A 63 -13.74 -2.10 3.18
C ASN A 63 -12.43 -2.33 2.41
N TYR A 64 -12.26 -1.67 1.27
CA TYR A 64 -11.12 -1.84 0.38
C TYR A 64 -10.56 -0.49 -0.05
N LEU A 65 -9.24 -0.36 -0.07
CA LEU A 65 -8.58 0.62 -0.93
C LEU A 65 -8.57 0.06 -2.35
N ASN A 66 -9.27 0.72 -3.26
CA ASN A 66 -9.21 0.39 -4.68
C ASN A 66 -8.01 1.07 -5.34
N ILE A 67 -7.19 0.27 -6.01
CA ILE A 67 -6.05 0.72 -6.81
C ILE A 67 -6.28 0.27 -8.26
N TRP A 68 -6.54 1.23 -9.14
CA TRP A 68 -6.62 0.95 -10.58
C TRP A 68 -5.26 1.15 -11.22
N VAL A 69 -4.87 0.19 -12.06
CA VAL A 69 -3.63 0.24 -12.84
C VAL A 69 -3.99 0.18 -14.31
N CYS A 70 -3.70 1.23 -15.06
CA CYS A 70 -4.08 1.35 -16.47
C CYS A 70 -3.06 2.17 -17.26
N SER A 71 -3.24 2.30 -18.57
CA SER A 71 -2.53 3.35 -19.33
C SER A 71 -3.21 4.68 -19.06
N LEU A 72 -2.50 5.62 -18.46
CA LEU A 72 -2.92 7.00 -18.35
C LEU A 72 -2.41 7.79 -19.57
N ASN A 73 -3.03 8.93 -19.83
CA ASN A 73 -2.45 9.88 -20.77
C ASN A 73 -1.09 10.38 -20.24
N SER A 74 -0.19 10.79 -21.13
CA SER A 74 1.23 11.03 -20.82
C SER A 74 1.54 12.26 -19.95
N GLN A 75 0.55 12.80 -19.24
CA GLN A 75 0.70 14.02 -18.44
C GLN A 75 0.81 13.74 -16.92
N ILE A 76 0.43 12.55 -16.45
CA ILE A 76 0.43 12.20 -15.02
C ILE A 76 0.92 10.77 -14.80
N LEU A 77 1.54 10.51 -13.65
CA LEU A 77 2.01 9.16 -13.25
C LEU A 77 0.94 8.39 -12.48
N GLY A 78 0.04 9.12 -11.83
CA GLY A 78 -1.05 8.62 -11.02
C GLY A 78 -1.93 9.77 -10.56
N TYR A 79 -3.02 9.44 -9.91
CA TYR A 79 -3.87 10.40 -9.21
C TYR A 79 -4.68 9.70 -8.12
N ALA A 80 -5.06 10.45 -7.10
CA ALA A 80 -5.89 9.99 -6.00
C ALA A 80 -7.22 10.74 -5.91
N THR A 81 -8.16 10.17 -5.17
CA THR A 81 -9.33 10.90 -4.65
C THR A 81 -9.06 11.24 -3.18
N PRO A 82 -8.72 12.50 -2.84
CA PRO A 82 -8.59 12.92 -1.45
C PRO A 82 -9.94 12.83 -0.73
N PRO A 83 -9.97 12.73 0.62
CA PRO A 83 -11.20 12.51 1.38
C PRO A 83 -12.10 13.75 1.51
N PHE A 84 -12.11 14.65 0.52
CA PHE A 84 -12.99 15.82 0.52
C PHE A 84 -14.41 15.43 0.11
N GLY A 85 -15.33 15.40 1.08
CA GLY A 85 -16.74 15.10 0.86
C GLY A 85 -17.10 13.63 1.11
N SER A 86 -18.12 13.12 0.41
CA SER A 86 -18.56 11.73 0.57
C SER A 86 -17.62 10.77 -0.17
N ILE A 87 -17.19 9.69 0.50
CA ILE A 87 -16.53 8.56 -0.14
C ILE A 87 -17.49 7.93 -1.14
N GLY A 88 -17.28 8.22 -2.42
CA GLY A 88 -18.11 7.77 -3.53
C GLY A 88 -17.57 6.50 -4.18
N SER A 89 -18.21 6.07 -5.26
CA SER A 89 -17.77 4.94 -6.09
C SER A 89 -16.43 5.19 -6.81
N ASN A 90 -16.00 6.45 -6.90
CA ASN A 90 -14.73 6.86 -7.48
C ASN A 90 -13.59 6.97 -6.46
N ASP A 91 -13.81 6.65 -5.19
CA ASP A 91 -12.76 6.72 -4.18
C ASP A 91 -11.66 5.68 -4.39
N GLY A 92 -10.40 6.09 -4.15
CA GLY A 92 -9.21 5.26 -4.31
C GLY A 92 -8.10 5.97 -5.06
N VAL A 93 -7.18 5.18 -5.63
CA VAL A 93 -6.00 5.68 -6.35
C VAL A 93 -5.88 5.02 -7.72
N VAL A 94 -5.35 5.76 -8.69
CA VAL A 94 -5.09 5.28 -10.05
C VAL A 94 -3.63 5.51 -10.36
N ILE A 95 -2.95 4.49 -10.89
CA ILE A 95 -1.52 4.54 -11.21
C ILE A 95 -1.32 4.12 -12.66
N ASP A 96 -0.47 4.84 -13.38
CA ASP A 96 -0.05 4.40 -14.71
C ASP A 96 0.73 3.09 -14.60
N TYR A 97 0.41 2.11 -15.46
CA TYR A 97 1.00 0.78 -15.43
C TYR A 97 2.53 0.77 -15.60
N SER A 98 3.10 1.81 -16.22
CA SER A 98 4.55 1.96 -16.37
C SER A 98 5.24 2.49 -15.11
N ASN A 99 4.48 2.88 -14.08
CA ASN A 99 4.98 3.41 -12.79
C ASN A 99 4.46 2.64 -11.57
N PHE A 100 3.81 1.49 -11.77
CA PHE A 100 3.25 0.66 -10.70
C PHE A 100 4.20 -0.48 -10.28
N GLY A 101 4.59 -0.48 -9.00
CA GLY A 101 5.47 -1.52 -8.42
C GLY A 101 6.96 -1.23 -8.60
N THR A 102 7.78 -2.28 -8.50
CA THR A 102 9.26 -2.16 -8.51
C THR A 102 9.94 -3.12 -9.49
N PHE A 103 9.15 -3.88 -10.25
CA PHE A 103 9.60 -4.88 -11.20
C PHE A 103 8.62 -4.97 -12.37
N GLY A 104 9.04 -5.60 -13.48
CA GLY A 104 8.22 -5.74 -14.68
C GLY A 104 8.37 -4.54 -15.61
N THR A 105 7.28 -3.82 -15.84
CA THR A 105 7.19 -2.73 -16.85
C THR A 105 7.84 -1.42 -16.40
N VAL A 106 8.08 -1.24 -15.11
CA VAL A 106 8.61 0.01 -14.55
C VAL A 106 10.02 0.34 -15.04
N GLN A 107 10.28 1.63 -15.29
CA GLN A 107 11.59 2.14 -15.73
C GLN A 107 12.03 3.33 -14.87
N SER A 108 13.35 3.53 -14.78
CA SER A 108 13.91 4.74 -14.16
C SER A 108 13.37 5.99 -14.89
N PRO A 109 13.03 7.09 -14.18
CA PRO A 109 13.30 7.33 -12.76
C PRO A 109 12.21 6.90 -11.77
N PHE A 110 11.06 6.39 -12.22
CA PHE A 110 9.89 6.10 -11.39
C PHE A 110 9.66 4.59 -11.24
N ASN A 111 10.63 3.90 -10.61
CA ASN A 111 10.67 2.43 -10.54
C ASN A 111 10.88 1.85 -9.13
N LYS A 112 10.62 2.62 -8.08
CA LYS A 112 10.64 2.15 -6.69
C LYS A 112 9.25 2.17 -6.05
N GLY A 113 8.21 2.36 -6.85
CA GLY A 113 6.80 2.35 -6.42
C GLY A 113 6.41 3.59 -5.62
N ARG A 114 7.16 4.69 -5.69
CA ARG A 114 6.86 5.90 -4.91
C ARG A 114 5.70 6.70 -5.47
N THR A 115 5.38 6.57 -6.76
CA THR A 115 4.11 7.06 -7.29
C THR A 115 2.93 6.55 -6.47
N THR A 116 2.86 5.23 -6.19
CA THR A 116 1.78 4.68 -5.35
C THR A 116 1.84 5.19 -3.92
N THR A 117 3.04 5.34 -3.33
CA THR A 117 3.20 5.94 -2.00
C THR A 117 2.65 7.38 -1.95
N HIS A 118 2.96 8.19 -2.96
CA HIS A 118 2.49 9.57 -3.11
C HIS A 118 0.97 9.65 -3.22
N GLU A 119 0.37 8.88 -4.13
CA GLU A 119 -1.09 8.88 -4.32
C GLU A 119 -1.84 8.36 -3.09
N VAL A 120 -1.30 7.36 -2.39
CA VAL A 120 -1.87 6.89 -1.12
C VAL A 120 -1.77 7.98 -0.05
N GLY A 121 -0.71 8.78 -0.04
CA GLY A 121 -0.61 9.99 0.79
C GLY A 121 -1.77 10.96 0.55
N HIS A 122 -2.08 11.27 -0.72
CA HIS A 122 -3.25 12.09 -1.08
C HIS A 122 -4.57 11.47 -0.65
N TRP A 123 -4.76 10.16 -0.89
CA TRP A 123 -5.95 9.42 -0.45
C TRP A 123 -6.14 9.44 1.08
N LEU A 124 -5.03 9.59 1.81
CA LEU A 124 -4.95 9.78 3.27
C LEU A 124 -4.82 11.26 3.69
N ASN A 125 -5.27 12.20 2.86
CA ASN A 125 -5.41 13.63 3.18
C ASN A 125 -4.09 14.41 3.33
N LEU A 126 -3.03 13.98 2.66
CA LEU A 126 -1.81 14.77 2.50
C LEU A 126 -1.90 15.64 1.24
N GLU A 127 -1.39 16.86 1.34
CA GLU A 127 -1.25 17.79 0.23
C GLU A 127 0.20 17.80 -0.25
N HIS A 128 0.45 18.35 -1.44
CA HIS A 128 1.80 18.63 -1.89
C HIS A 128 2.48 19.64 -0.97
N LEU A 129 3.80 19.52 -0.80
CA LEU A 129 4.56 20.35 0.16
C LEU A 129 4.47 21.86 -0.12
N TRP A 130 4.38 22.26 -1.38
CA TRP A 130 4.22 23.66 -1.81
C TRP A 130 2.77 24.16 -1.72
N GLY A 131 1.81 23.29 -1.39
CA GLY A 131 0.39 23.59 -1.28
C GLY A 131 -0.35 23.66 -2.63
N SER A 132 -1.60 24.11 -2.60
CA SER A 132 -2.56 24.03 -3.72
C SER A 132 -2.42 25.11 -4.82
N GLY A 133 -1.29 25.80 -4.93
CA GLY A 133 -1.11 26.97 -5.79
C GLY A 133 0.03 26.82 -6.80
N ILE A 134 -0.11 27.50 -7.96
CA ILE A 134 1.00 27.68 -8.92
C ILE A 134 1.98 28.68 -8.30
N VAL A 135 3.20 28.23 -7.97
CA VAL A 135 4.30 29.01 -7.39
C VAL A 135 3.79 29.93 -6.28
N SER A 136 3.50 29.33 -5.14
CA SER A 136 3.00 30.06 -4.00
C SER A 136 3.60 29.49 -2.74
N CYS A 137 3.93 30.38 -1.82
CA CYS A 137 4.28 30.02 -0.45
C CYS A 137 3.03 29.57 0.31
N GLY A 138 2.44 28.47 -0.16
CA GLY A 138 1.25 27.83 0.36
C GLY A 138 1.56 27.10 1.66
N ASN A 139 0.64 26.23 2.05
CA ASN A 139 0.77 25.38 3.22
C ASN A 139 0.12 24.03 2.89
N ASP A 140 0.81 22.94 3.18
CA ASP A 140 0.31 21.56 3.08
C ASP A 140 -0.50 21.14 4.33
N ASN A 141 -0.69 22.09 5.24
CA ASN A 141 -1.36 21.95 6.52
C ASN A 141 -0.65 20.97 7.47
N VAL A 142 0.69 20.89 7.38
CA VAL A 142 1.58 20.13 8.25
C VAL A 142 2.69 21.05 8.80
N ASN A 143 2.85 21.11 10.11
CA ASN A 143 3.78 22.09 10.72
C ASN A 143 5.26 21.68 10.65
N ASP A 144 5.56 20.39 10.51
CA ASP A 144 6.93 19.86 10.49
C ASP A 144 7.49 19.64 9.08
N THR A 145 6.72 20.00 8.05
CA THR A 145 7.21 20.18 6.68
C THR A 145 7.61 21.65 6.50
N PRO A 146 8.85 21.94 6.07
CA PRO A 146 9.25 23.29 5.73
C PRO A 146 8.36 23.91 4.66
N LYS A 147 8.16 25.22 4.77
CA LYS A 147 7.47 25.98 3.74
C LYS A 147 8.28 25.96 2.44
N GLN A 148 7.62 25.58 1.35
CA GLN A 148 8.20 25.39 0.03
C GLN A 148 7.40 26.22 -0.99
N GLU A 149 8.08 26.78 -2.00
CA GLU A 149 7.47 27.70 -2.99
C GLU A 149 6.90 26.95 -4.20
N GLU A 150 7.59 25.89 -4.63
CA GLU A 150 7.31 25.13 -5.84
C GLU A 150 7.70 23.67 -5.67
N GLU A 151 7.26 22.81 -6.58
CA GLU A 151 7.67 21.41 -6.62
C GLU A 151 9.15 21.23 -6.99
N ASN A 152 9.75 20.15 -6.50
CA ASN A 152 11.10 19.76 -6.85
C ASN A 152 11.10 18.52 -7.75
N TYR A 153 11.88 18.55 -8.83
CA TYR A 153 12.04 17.41 -9.75
C TYR A 153 13.44 16.80 -9.69
N GLY A 154 13.59 15.59 -10.22
CA GLY A 154 14.88 14.92 -10.31
C GLY A 154 15.40 14.49 -8.94
N CYS A 155 16.69 14.70 -8.70
CA CYS A 155 17.35 14.34 -7.45
C CYS A 155 18.23 15.51 -6.96
N PRO A 156 17.63 16.55 -6.34
CA PRO A 156 18.38 17.68 -5.82
C PRO A 156 19.44 17.28 -4.79
N ALA A 157 20.47 18.11 -4.64
CA ALA A 157 21.43 17.97 -3.56
C ALA A 157 20.91 18.68 -2.30
N PHE A 158 21.22 18.14 -1.11
CA PHE A 158 20.89 18.79 0.16
C PHE A 158 22.03 19.71 0.63
N PRO A 159 21.73 20.93 1.15
CA PRO A 159 20.42 21.57 1.20
C PRO A 159 19.97 22.11 -0.18
N HIS A 160 18.67 22.29 -0.36
CA HIS A 160 18.06 22.79 -1.60
C HIS A 160 17.06 23.90 -1.30
N ASN A 161 17.07 25.01 -2.04
CA ASN A 161 16.17 26.16 -1.83
C ASN A 161 16.15 26.66 -0.38
N GLU A 162 17.34 26.92 0.18
CA GLU A 162 17.48 27.49 1.52
C GLU A 162 16.71 28.82 1.63
N ASN A 163 16.04 29.03 2.77
CA ASN A 163 15.26 30.24 3.04
C ASN A 163 14.14 30.50 2.02
N SER A 164 13.66 29.44 1.34
CA SER A 164 12.47 29.45 0.49
C SER A 164 11.34 30.21 1.17
N CYS A 165 10.52 30.93 0.40
CA CYS A 165 9.41 31.70 0.91
C CYS A 165 9.76 32.78 1.95
N SER A 166 10.95 33.39 1.83
CA SER A 166 11.47 34.38 2.79
C SER A 166 11.48 33.87 4.23
N THR A 167 11.61 32.56 4.41
CA THR A 167 11.79 31.94 5.73
C THR A 167 13.25 32.04 6.19
N THR A 168 13.54 31.56 7.39
CA THR A 168 14.91 31.46 7.93
C THR A 168 15.43 30.02 7.97
N ASN A 169 14.79 29.11 7.21
CA ASN A 169 15.16 27.71 7.17
C ASN A 169 16.36 27.47 6.23
N THR A 170 17.55 27.42 6.81
CA THR A 170 18.80 27.11 6.09
C THR A 170 18.91 25.64 5.67
N ASN A 171 17.99 24.75 6.06
CA ASN A 171 17.99 23.37 5.55
C ASN A 171 17.22 23.26 4.23
N GLY A 172 16.45 24.29 3.89
CA GLY A 172 15.69 24.38 2.65
C GLY A 172 14.53 23.40 2.55
N ASP A 173 14.13 23.11 1.31
CA ASP A 173 13.00 22.27 0.95
C ASP A 173 13.23 20.81 1.35
N MET A 174 12.16 20.16 1.81
CA MET A 174 12.18 18.73 2.15
C MET A 174 11.91 17.87 0.91
N PHE A 175 12.71 18.07 -0.15
CA PHE A 175 12.47 17.48 -1.47
C PHE A 175 12.47 15.94 -1.52
N MET A 176 12.98 15.28 -0.47
CA MET A 176 12.95 13.82 -0.31
C MET A 176 11.70 13.29 0.41
N ASN A 177 10.74 14.15 0.73
CA ASN A 177 9.43 13.74 1.21
C ASN A 177 8.66 13.01 0.10
N TYR A 178 7.81 12.06 0.44
CA TYR A 178 6.97 11.39 -0.55
C TYR A 178 5.93 12.30 -1.21
N MET A 179 5.60 13.45 -0.62
CA MET A 179 4.65 14.44 -1.17
C MET A 179 5.30 15.52 -2.03
N ASP A 180 6.57 15.37 -2.41
CA ASP A 180 7.20 16.18 -3.47
C ASP A 180 7.12 15.46 -4.84
N TYR A 181 7.69 16.01 -5.92
CA TYR A 181 7.73 15.43 -7.28
C TYR A 181 9.11 14.92 -7.71
N THR A 182 10.00 14.69 -6.76
CA THR A 182 11.34 14.15 -7.04
C THR A 182 11.29 12.71 -7.56
N ASN A 183 12.40 12.23 -8.11
CA ASN A 183 12.51 10.85 -8.57
C ASN A 183 12.33 9.87 -7.40
N ASP A 184 11.76 8.69 -7.67
CA ASP A 184 11.51 7.64 -6.68
C ASP A 184 12.72 7.30 -5.80
N ALA A 185 13.93 7.31 -6.37
CA ALA A 185 15.17 6.99 -5.67
C ALA A 185 15.60 8.07 -4.64
N CYS A 186 15.02 9.26 -4.73
CA CYS A 186 15.36 10.42 -3.92
C CYS A 186 14.31 10.72 -2.84
N MET A 187 13.13 10.09 -2.91
CA MET A 187 12.12 10.11 -1.86
C MET A 187 12.36 9.03 -0.80
N ASN A 188 12.22 9.35 0.49
CA ASN A 188 12.47 8.38 1.55
C ASN A 188 11.66 8.50 2.85
N PHE A 189 10.82 9.52 3.07
CA PHE A 189 10.03 9.56 4.31
C PHE A 189 8.75 10.41 4.24
N PHE A 190 7.83 10.11 5.15
CA PHE A 190 6.79 11.02 5.63
C PHE A 190 7.19 11.58 7.00
N THR A 191 6.65 12.75 7.38
CA THR A 191 6.88 13.36 8.69
C THR A 191 5.89 12.85 9.76
N ASN A 192 6.18 13.11 11.04
CA ASN A 192 5.26 12.83 12.15
C ASN A 192 3.95 13.62 12.03
N GLY A 193 4.01 14.85 11.53
CA GLY A 193 2.83 15.66 11.21
C GLY A 193 1.99 15.05 10.09
N GLN A 194 2.62 14.56 9.02
CA GLN A 194 1.93 13.82 7.96
C GLN A 194 1.29 12.53 8.48
N LYS A 195 2.00 11.74 9.31
CA LYS A 195 1.41 10.57 10.00
C LYS A 195 0.14 10.95 10.77
N THR A 196 0.19 12.01 11.55
CA THR A 196 -0.95 12.49 12.35
C THR A 196 -2.16 12.76 11.45
N ARG A 197 -1.95 13.42 10.30
CA ARG A 197 -3.02 13.68 9.32
C ARG A 197 -3.56 12.40 8.69
N MET A 198 -2.69 11.46 8.31
CA MET A 198 -3.12 10.20 7.71
C MET A 198 -3.99 9.38 8.67
N ILE A 199 -3.58 9.26 9.93
CA ILE A 199 -4.35 8.57 10.97
C ILE A 199 -5.68 9.29 11.25
N ALA A 200 -5.68 10.63 11.30
CA ALA A 200 -6.91 11.41 11.43
C ALA A 200 -7.86 11.17 10.25
N ALA A 201 -7.35 11.12 9.02
CA ALA A 201 -8.15 10.86 7.83
C ALA A 201 -8.79 9.47 7.85
N ILE A 202 -8.04 8.43 8.29
CA ILE A 202 -8.58 7.08 8.47
C ILE A 202 -9.70 7.12 9.51
N ASN A 203 -9.48 7.71 10.68
CA ASN A 203 -10.48 7.74 11.74
C ASN A 203 -11.74 8.54 11.38
N GLN A 204 -11.59 9.63 10.63
CA GLN A 204 -12.70 10.53 10.31
C GLN A 204 -13.50 10.08 9.10
N TYR A 205 -12.82 9.67 8.02
CA TYR A 205 -13.45 9.39 6.74
C TYR A 205 -13.53 7.89 6.46
N ARG A 206 -12.56 7.09 6.93
CA ARG A 206 -12.37 5.69 6.52
C ARG A 206 -12.38 4.70 7.69
N SER A 207 -13.13 5.02 8.75
CA SER A 207 -13.06 4.28 10.03
C SER A 207 -13.44 2.81 9.93
N LEU A 208 -14.21 2.44 8.90
CA LEU A 208 -14.61 1.06 8.62
C LEU A 208 -13.44 0.18 8.13
N LEU A 209 -12.32 0.76 7.71
CA LEU A 209 -11.10 0.02 7.35
C LEU A 209 -10.34 -0.51 8.57
N LEU A 210 -10.56 0.05 9.77
CA LEU A 210 -9.80 -0.31 10.97
C LEU A 210 -10.10 -1.71 11.51
N ASN A 211 -11.23 -2.30 11.14
CA ASN A 211 -11.70 -3.57 11.70
C ASN A 211 -12.15 -4.52 10.59
N HIS A 212 -11.20 -5.13 9.86
CA HIS A 212 -11.57 -6.13 8.87
C HIS A 212 -10.59 -7.31 8.72
N ASN A 213 -11.16 -8.52 8.63
CA ASN A 213 -10.44 -9.76 8.33
C ASN A 213 -10.34 -10.07 6.81
N LEU A 214 -10.29 -9.06 5.92
CA LEU A 214 -10.31 -9.30 4.46
C LEU A 214 -9.01 -9.83 3.89
N CYS A 215 -7.90 -9.73 4.61
CA CYS A 215 -6.60 -10.18 4.12
C CYS A 215 -5.92 -11.20 5.04
N ASN A 216 -6.61 -11.61 6.10
CA ASN A 216 -6.28 -12.83 6.80
C ASN A 216 -6.73 -13.99 5.94
N GLY A 217 -5.84 -14.46 5.07
CA GLY A 217 -6.03 -15.72 4.40
C GLY A 217 -6.30 -16.79 5.44
N SER A 218 -7.51 -17.34 5.45
CA SER A 218 -7.65 -18.72 5.91
C SER A 218 -6.66 -19.52 5.08
N THR A 219 -5.59 -19.99 5.71
CA THR A 219 -4.83 -21.10 5.16
C THR A 219 -5.80 -22.27 5.11
N ASN A 220 -6.58 -22.36 4.04
CA ASN A 220 -7.30 -23.57 3.71
C ASN A 220 -6.20 -24.60 3.44
N THR A 221 -5.86 -25.37 4.47
CA THR A 221 -5.15 -26.63 4.31
C THR A 221 -6.01 -27.47 3.38
N ILE A 222 -5.60 -27.59 2.13
CA ILE A 222 -6.14 -28.61 1.23
C ILE A 222 -5.63 -29.93 1.81
N GLU A 223 -6.46 -30.60 2.63
CA GLU A 223 -6.25 -32.00 2.92
C GLU A 223 -6.50 -32.76 1.62
N ILE A 224 -5.41 -33.03 0.89
CA ILE A 224 -5.43 -34.05 -0.15
C ILE A 224 -5.50 -35.37 0.61
N GLU A 225 -6.68 -35.99 0.66
CA GLU A 225 -6.82 -37.37 1.11
C GLU A 225 -6.12 -38.28 0.07
N ASP A 226 -4.81 -38.47 0.23
CA ASP A 226 -4.09 -39.51 -0.50
C ASP A 226 -4.48 -40.88 0.07
N SER A 227 -5.27 -41.64 -0.69
CA SER A 227 -5.63 -43.02 -0.37
C SER A 227 -4.43 -43.97 -0.20
N ASN A 228 -3.21 -43.56 -0.57
CA ASN A 228 -1.97 -44.33 -0.41
C ASN A 228 -1.06 -43.86 0.75
N LYS A 229 -1.59 -43.04 1.65
CA LYS A 229 -0.87 -42.50 2.80
C LYS A 229 -0.39 -43.61 3.76
N ARG A 230 0.94 -43.81 3.83
CA ARG A 230 1.62 -44.79 4.68
C ARG A 230 2.45 -44.11 5.77
N LEU A 231 2.23 -44.47 7.02
CA LEU A 231 3.00 -43.96 8.16
C LEU A 231 4.49 -44.39 8.05
N LEU A 232 5.41 -43.43 8.08
CA LEU A 232 6.86 -43.68 8.10
C LEU A 232 7.43 -43.68 9.52
N ARG A 233 7.07 -42.67 10.32
CA ARG A 233 7.59 -42.51 11.69
C ARG A 233 6.69 -41.62 12.54
N ILE A 234 6.77 -41.84 13.85
CA ILE A 234 6.17 -40.98 14.87
C ILE A 234 7.30 -40.29 15.61
N VAL A 235 7.20 -38.97 15.79
CA VAL A 235 8.16 -38.17 16.55
C VAL A 235 7.49 -37.33 17.62
N ASP A 236 8.22 -37.01 18.69
CA ASP A 236 7.78 -36.04 19.69
C ASP A 236 8.03 -34.60 19.24
N VAL A 237 7.64 -33.63 20.08
CA VAL A 237 7.85 -32.20 19.83
C VAL A 237 9.31 -31.78 19.68
N LEU A 238 10.26 -32.64 20.08
CA LEU A 238 11.69 -32.41 19.93
C LEU A 238 12.27 -33.19 18.73
N GLY A 239 11.42 -33.77 17.88
CA GLY A 239 11.83 -34.53 16.70
C GLY A 239 12.40 -35.93 17.02
N ARG A 240 12.31 -36.40 18.27
CA ARG A 240 12.84 -37.72 18.66
C ARG A 240 11.83 -38.81 18.30
N ARG A 241 12.34 -39.94 17.80
CA ARG A 241 11.49 -41.06 17.37
C ARG A 241 10.78 -41.70 18.57
N VAL A 242 9.48 -41.95 18.40
CA VAL A 242 8.61 -42.53 19.43
C VAL A 242 8.14 -43.91 18.99
N TYR A 243 8.36 -44.92 19.83
CA TYR A 243 7.96 -46.31 19.57
C TYR A 243 6.74 -46.76 20.39
N LYS A 244 6.36 -45.99 21.42
CA LYS A 244 5.17 -46.22 22.25
C LYS A 244 4.38 -44.94 22.37
N ILE A 245 3.09 -45.01 22.06
CA ILE A 245 2.15 -43.89 22.17
C ILE A 245 2.14 -43.39 23.62
N ARG A 246 2.37 -42.08 23.78
CA ARG A 246 2.28 -41.42 25.09
C ARG A 246 0.96 -40.65 25.16
N LYS A 247 0.22 -40.84 26.25
CA LYS A 247 -1.00 -40.07 26.53
C LYS A 247 -0.66 -38.63 26.89
N LYS A 248 -1.56 -37.70 26.58
CA LYS A 248 -1.47 -36.27 26.92
C LYS A 248 -0.20 -35.57 26.42
N ILE A 249 0.45 -36.14 25.40
CA ILE A 249 1.62 -35.56 24.73
C ILE A 249 1.31 -35.49 23.23
N PRO A 250 1.50 -34.32 22.59
CA PRO A 250 1.32 -34.21 21.15
C PRO A 250 2.47 -34.93 20.44
N MET A 251 2.11 -35.75 19.46
CA MET A 251 3.04 -36.50 18.62
C MET A 251 2.78 -36.16 17.15
N PHE A 252 3.83 -36.18 16.34
CA PHE A 252 3.77 -35.93 14.91
C PHE A 252 3.96 -37.23 14.13
N TYR A 253 2.97 -37.55 13.31
CA TYR A 253 2.92 -38.72 12.45
C TYR A 253 3.35 -38.28 11.06
N ILE A 254 4.48 -38.79 10.59
CA ILE A 254 5.08 -38.40 9.32
C ILE A 254 4.82 -39.51 8.31
N TYR A 255 4.29 -39.16 7.16
CA TYR A 255 3.85 -40.08 6.12
C TYR A 255 4.76 -40.04 4.89
N ASN A 256 4.63 -41.04 4.01
CA ASN A 256 5.45 -41.21 2.80
C ASN A 256 5.21 -40.14 1.72
N ASP A 257 4.04 -39.52 1.73
CA ASP A 257 3.65 -38.40 0.86
C ASP A 257 4.22 -37.04 1.33
N GLY A 258 4.95 -37.02 2.45
CA GLY A 258 5.51 -35.82 3.06
C GLY A 258 4.55 -35.08 3.99
N THR A 259 3.30 -35.55 4.15
CA THR A 259 2.34 -34.96 5.08
C THR A 259 2.71 -35.29 6.53
N VAL A 260 2.30 -34.41 7.45
CA VAL A 260 2.51 -34.56 8.89
C VAL A 260 1.21 -34.33 9.63
N GLU A 261 0.78 -35.30 10.44
CA GLU A 261 -0.38 -35.14 11.32
C GLU A 261 0.05 -34.98 12.77
N LYS A 262 -0.48 -33.96 13.45
CA LYS A 262 -0.35 -33.81 14.90
C LYS A 262 -1.50 -34.54 15.57
N ARG A 263 -1.21 -35.57 16.37
CA ARG A 263 -2.21 -36.30 17.16
C ARG A 263 -1.86 -36.26 18.64
N MET A 264 -2.89 -36.19 19.49
CA MET A 264 -2.76 -36.34 20.94
C MET A 264 -3.81 -37.34 21.42
N VAL A 265 -3.37 -38.35 22.17
CA VAL A 265 -4.28 -39.30 22.81
C VAL A 265 -4.63 -38.75 24.19
N LEU A 266 -5.88 -38.34 24.38
CA LEU A 266 -6.33 -37.62 25.58
C LEU A 266 -6.74 -38.56 26.70
N GLU A 267 -7.61 -39.53 26.43
CA GLU A 267 -7.91 -40.74 27.20
C GLU A 267 -8.91 -41.58 26.43
#